data_AF-A0A2S1H3Z6-F1
#
_entry.id   AF-A0A2S1H3Z6-F1
#
_cell.length_a   1.000
_cell.length_b   1.000
_cell.length_c   1.000
_cell.angle_alpha   90.00
_cell.angle_beta   90.00
_cell.angle_gamma   90.00
#
_symmetry.space_group_name_H-M   'P 1'
#
loop_
_entity.id
_entity.type
_entity.pdbx_description
1 polymer ?
#
loop_
_entity_poly.entity_id
_entity_poly.type
_entity_poly.pdbx_seq_one_letter_code
_entity_poly.pdbx_strand_id
1 'polypeptide(L)'
;MLIIFKKTSFYGEVILFFLILSFFITAIYSQIKRLQISCNCFGELSDEKLGKSTYPRIVFLFILLNLLFFSKIEVGITTYSFEKNFMLCFASINIMILYYLSKNFKKLTTLRRIPKS
;
A
#
# COMPACT_ATOMS: atom_id res chain seq x y z
N MET A 1 6.59 -0.62 12.73
CA MET A 1 7.87 -0.75 13.48
C MET A 1 8.11 -2.17 14.02
N LEU A 2 7.07 -3.00 14.21
CA LEU A 2 7.24 -4.37 14.74
C LEU A 2 7.90 -5.37 13.77
N ILE A 3 7.78 -5.18 12.46
CA ILE A 3 8.40 -6.07 11.45
C ILE A 3 9.95 -5.94 11.43
N ILE A 4 10.46 -4.84 11.97
CA ILE A 4 11.84 -4.37 11.81
C ILE A 4 12.82 -5.14 12.71
N PHE A 5 12.35 -5.66 13.85
CA PHE A 5 13.18 -6.41 14.78
C PHE A 5 12.93 -7.91 14.60
N LYS A 6 14.00 -8.69 14.46
CA LYS A 6 13.97 -10.15 14.22
C LYS A 6 13.06 -10.92 15.20
N LYS A 7 13.00 -10.47 16.46
CA LYS A 7 12.17 -11.09 17.50
C LYS A 7 10.67 -10.78 17.35
N THR A 8 10.32 -9.67 16.70
CA THR A 8 8.93 -9.21 16.52
C THR A 8 8.42 -9.32 15.08
N SER A 9 9.27 -9.74 14.12
CA SER A 9 8.89 -9.91 12.71
C SER A 9 7.68 -10.83 12.54
N PHE A 10 7.68 -11.97 13.23
CA PHE A 10 6.57 -12.92 13.18
C PHE A 10 5.24 -12.30 13.62
N TYR A 11 5.23 -11.57 14.74
CA TYR A 11 4.03 -10.85 15.20
C TYR A 11 3.61 -9.77 14.21
N GLY A 12 4.57 -9.06 13.62
CA GLY A 12 4.31 -8.06 12.58
C GLY A 12 3.65 -8.67 11.34
N GLU A 13 4.14 -9.82 10.87
CA GLU A 13 3.59 -10.55 9.74
C GLU A 13 2.17 -11.06 10.01
N VAL A 14 1.90 -11.61 11.20
CA VAL A 14 0.56 -12.05 11.62
C VAL A 14 -0.42 -10.87 11.66
N ILE A 15 -0.02 -9.74 12.24
CA ILE A 15 -0.84 -8.52 12.27
C ILE A 15 -1.13 -8.05 10.83
N LEU A 16 -0.12 -8.07 9.95
CA LEU A 16 -0.27 -7.62 8.57
C LEU A 16 -1.20 -8.55 7.76
N PHE A 17 -1.15 -9.86 8.03
CA PHE A 17 -2.10 -10.83 7.48
C PHE A 17 -3.54 -10.51 7.89
N PHE A 18 -3.80 -10.30 9.19
CA PHE A 18 -5.14 -9.94 9.66
C PHE A 18 -5.62 -8.60 9.10
N LEU A 19 -4.72 -7.64 8.91
CA LEU A 19 -5.04 -6.36 8.31
C LEU A 19 -5.51 -6.52 6.85
N ILE A 20 -4.74 -7.25 6.04
CA ILE A 20 -5.09 -7.53 4.63
C ILE A 20 -6.42 -8.29 4.56
N LEU A 21 -6.63 -9.28 5.43
CA LEU A 21 -7.87 -10.05 5.49
C LEU A 21 -9.07 -9.17 5.86
N SER A 22 -8.92 -8.29 6.85
CA SER A 22 -9.94 -7.31 7.23
C SER A 22 -10.30 -6.40 6.05
N PHE A 23 -9.30 -5.84 5.35
CA PHE A 23 -9.53 -5.03 4.16
C PHE A 23 -10.24 -5.80 3.05
N PHE A 24 -9.90 -7.07 2.84
CA PHE A 24 -10.57 -7.92 1.86
C PHE A 24 -12.03 -8.18 2.20
N ILE A 25 -12.32 -8.53 3.46
CA ILE A 25 -13.69 -8.77 3.94
C ILE A 25 -14.51 -7.48 3.84
N THR A 26 -13.96 -6.34 4.26
CA THR A 26 -14.64 -5.04 4.16
C THR A 26 -14.88 -4.65 2.70
N ALA A 27 -13.92 -4.91 1.79
CA ALA A 27 -14.10 -4.67 0.36
C ALA A 27 -15.26 -5.52 -0.22
N ILE A 28 -15.30 -6.82 0.08
CA ILE A 28 -16.40 -7.71 -0.35
C ILE A 28 -17.74 -7.23 0.23
N TYR A 29 -17.78 -6.99 1.54
CA TYR A 29 -19.00 -6.58 2.23
C TYR A 29 -19.55 -5.26 1.69
N SER A 30 -18.67 -4.28 1.43
CA SER A 30 -19.05 -3.00 0.82
C SER A 30 -19.67 -3.17 -0.57
N GLN A 31 -19.17 -4.12 -1.37
CA GLN A 31 -19.72 -4.40 -2.69
C GLN A 31 -21.07 -5.11 -2.63
N ILE A 32 -21.22 -6.11 -1.75
CA ILE A 32 -22.50 -6.81 -1.55
C ILE A 32 -23.58 -5.82 -1.14
N LYS A 33 -23.27 -4.90 -0.22
CA LYS A 33 -24.20 -3.86 0.24
C LYS A 33 -24.26 -2.62 -0.65
N ARG A 34 -23.52 -2.59 -1.78
CA ARG A 34 -23.38 -1.42 -2.68
C ARG A 34 -23.05 -0.11 -1.95
N LEU A 35 -22.34 -0.20 -0.84
CA LEU A 35 -21.93 0.96 -0.04
C LEU A 35 -20.74 1.64 -0.72
N GLN A 36 -20.87 2.93 -1.01
CA GLN A 36 -19.74 3.73 -1.48
C GLN A 36 -18.90 4.20 -0.28
N ILE A 37 -18.05 3.31 0.22
CA ILE A 37 -17.11 3.65 1.30
C ILE A 37 -15.94 4.43 0.68
N SER A 38 -15.80 5.72 1.03
CA SER A 38 -14.58 6.48 0.75
C SER A 38 -13.50 6.09 1.75
N CYS A 39 -12.34 5.62 1.28
CA CYS A 39 -11.16 5.47 2.13
C CYS A 39 -10.28 6.72 2.02
N ASN A 40 -10.11 7.41 3.14
CA ASN A 40 -9.02 8.37 3.34
C ASN A 40 -7.73 7.67 3.76
N CYS A 41 -7.34 6.65 2.99
CA CYS A 41 -6.17 5.82 3.26
C CYS A 41 -4.86 6.66 3.32
N PHE A 42 -4.86 7.89 2.78
CA PHE A 42 -3.76 8.86 2.89
C PHE A 42 -4.26 10.28 3.28
N GLY A 43 -5.37 10.41 4.02
CA GLY A 43 -6.01 11.70 4.31
C GLY A 43 -6.66 12.35 3.08
N GLU A 44 -6.96 13.67 3.14
CA GLU A 44 -7.55 14.45 2.03
C GLU A 44 -6.71 14.47 0.74
N LEU A 45 -5.48 13.93 0.78
CA LEU A 45 -4.58 13.83 -0.37
C LEU A 45 -5.08 12.86 -1.45
N SER A 46 -6.01 11.96 -1.13
CA SER A 46 -6.55 11.03 -2.11
C SER A 46 -7.86 10.37 -1.64
N ASP A 47 -9.00 10.91 -2.08
CA ASP A 47 -10.29 10.20 -2.03
C ASP A 47 -10.24 8.94 -2.91
N GLU A 48 -10.10 7.77 -2.30
CA GLU A 48 -10.21 6.49 -2.99
C GLU A 48 -11.45 5.74 -2.52
N LYS A 49 -12.38 5.49 -3.44
CA LYS A 49 -13.54 4.64 -3.15
C LYS A 49 -13.11 3.18 -3.09
N LEU A 50 -13.52 2.46 -2.05
CA LEU A 50 -13.42 1.00 -2.03
C LEU A 50 -14.31 0.45 -3.16
N GLY A 51 -13.71 -0.35 -4.04
CA GLY A 51 -14.38 -0.81 -5.25
C GLY A 51 -13.60 -1.89 -5.99
N LYS A 52 -13.98 -2.17 -7.24
CA LYS A 52 -13.33 -3.20 -8.06
C LYS A 52 -11.83 -2.95 -8.28
N SER A 53 -11.40 -1.69 -8.25
CA SER A 53 -10.00 -1.27 -8.33
C SER A 53 -9.17 -1.65 -7.09
N THR A 54 -9.81 -2.00 -5.97
CA THR A 54 -9.13 -2.36 -4.72
C THR A 54 -8.68 -3.82 -4.72
N TYR A 55 -9.39 -4.72 -5.40
CA TYR A 55 -9.03 -6.14 -5.49
C TYR A 55 -7.61 -6.41 -6.02
N PRO A 56 -7.18 -5.87 -7.17
CA PRO A 56 -5.82 -6.14 -7.68
C PRO A 56 -4.74 -5.66 -6.70
N ARG A 57 -5.01 -4.60 -5.92
CA ARG A 57 -4.10 -4.10 -4.89
C ARG A 57 -4.02 -5.04 -3.69
N ILE A 58 -5.16 -5.56 -3.23
CA ILE A 58 -5.21 -6.54 -2.14
C ILE A 58 -4.51 -7.84 -2.55
N VAL A 59 -4.74 -8.32 -3.78
CA VAL A 59 -4.07 -9.51 -4.33
C VAL A 59 -2.56 -9.28 -4.41
N PHE A 60 -2.12 -8.12 -4.90
CA PHE A 60 -0.69 -7.79 -4.96
C PHE A 60 -0.05 -7.73 -3.57
N LEU A 61 -0.70 -7.10 -2.58
CA LEU A 61 -0.26 -7.07 -1.19
C LEU A 61 -0.19 -8.47 -0.57
N PHE A 62 -1.15 -9.34 -0.89
CA PHE A 62 -1.16 -10.71 -0.43
C PHE A 62 0.00 -11.52 -1.01
N ILE A 63 0.31 -11.35 -2.31
CA ILE A 63 1.49 -11.97 -2.94
C ILE A 63 2.78 -11.51 -2.25
N LEU A 64 2.94 -10.20 -2.02
CA LEU A 64 4.10 -9.66 -1.32
C LEU A 64 4.25 -10.22 0.09
N LEU A 65 3.15 -10.34 0.84
CA LEU A 65 3.16 -10.91 2.18
C LEU A 65 3.59 -12.39 2.17
N ASN A 66 3.08 -13.19 1.23
CA ASN A 66 3.50 -14.58 1.07
C ASN A 66 4.99 -14.68 0.70
N LEU A 67 5.46 -13.81 -0.19
CA LEU A 67 6.86 -13.78 -0.60
C LEU A 67 7.79 -13.45 0.57
N LEU A 68 7.36 -12.53 1.45
CA LEU A 68 8.04 -12.23 2.70
C LEU A 68 8.13 -13.45 3.62
N PHE A 69 7.01 -14.17 3.79
CA PHE A 69 6.92 -15.36 4.64
C PHE A 69 7.78 -16.52 4.13
N PHE A 70 7.72 -16.82 2.83
CA PHE A 70 8.47 -17.92 2.22
C PHE A 70 9.96 -17.67 2.13
N SER A 71 10.36 -16.44 1.86
CA SER A 71 11.77 -16.14 1.62
C SER A 71 12.62 -16.12 2.89
N LYS A 72 11.99 -16.22 4.09
CA LYS A 72 12.63 -16.09 5.41
C LYS A 72 13.66 -14.95 5.43
N ILE A 73 13.38 -13.87 4.69
CA ILE A 73 14.33 -12.77 4.54
C ILE A 73 14.44 -12.16 5.93
N GLU A 74 15.64 -12.16 6.49
CA GLU A 74 15.89 -11.48 7.74
C GLU A 74 15.82 -9.97 7.47
N VAL A 75 14.61 -9.40 7.52
CA VAL A 75 14.35 -7.95 7.40
C VAL A 75 14.66 -7.28 8.73
N GLY A 76 15.91 -7.38 9.17
CA GLY A 76 16.42 -6.64 10.31
C GLY A 76 17.13 -5.36 9.86
N ILE A 77 16.93 -4.24 10.55
CA ILE A 77 17.84 -3.09 10.38
C ILE A 77 19.29 -3.50 10.70
N THR A 78 19.47 -4.54 11.51
CA THR A 78 20.77 -5.07 11.91
C THR A 78 21.40 -6.02 10.89
N THR A 79 20.67 -6.50 9.88
CA THR A 79 21.22 -7.43 8.86
C THR A 79 21.86 -6.72 7.68
N TYR A 80 21.54 -5.44 7.46
CA TYR A 80 22.12 -4.64 6.37
C TYR A 80 22.90 -3.44 6.91
N SER A 81 23.99 -3.06 6.22
CA SER A 81 24.73 -1.83 6.53
C SER A 81 23.79 -0.61 6.57
N PHE A 82 24.05 0.32 7.48
CA PHE A 82 23.26 1.54 7.66
C PHE A 82 22.98 2.28 6.33
N GLU A 83 23.98 2.32 5.45
CA GLU A 83 23.89 2.94 4.12
C GLU A 83 22.81 2.29 3.24
N LYS A 84 22.70 0.95 3.26
CA LYS A 84 21.69 0.22 2.48
C LYS A 84 20.28 0.45 3.01
N ASN A 85 20.11 0.48 4.34
CA ASN A 85 18.82 0.80 4.95
C ASN A 85 18.38 2.24 4.64
N PHE A 86 19.34 3.18 4.67
CA PHE A 86 19.09 4.57 4.31
C PHE A 86 18.64 4.69 2.85
N MET A 87 19.35 4.04 1.92
CA MET A 87 18.98 4.00 0.50
C MET A 87 17.59 3.39 0.26
N LEU A 88 17.24 2.31 0.98
CA LEU A 88 15.91 1.69 0.90
C LEU A 88 14.80 2.63 1.37
N CYS A 89 15.02 3.39 2.45
CA CYS A 89 14.07 4.41 2.90
C CYS A 89 13.84 5.48 1.83
N PHE A 90 14.91 6.04 1.25
CA PHE A 90 14.79 7.04 0.18
C PHE A 90 14.10 6.49 -1.08
N ALA A 91 14.40 5.24 -1.46
CA ALA A 91 13.71 4.57 -2.56
C ALA A 91 12.20 4.48 -2.30
N SER A 92 11.77 4.14 -1.09
CA SER A 92 10.36 4.06 -0.73
C SER A 92 9.64 5.41 -0.83
N ILE A 93 10.30 6.50 -0.40
CA ILE A 93 9.78 7.86 -0.49
C ILE A 93 9.66 8.29 -1.95
N ASN A 94 10.68 8.01 -2.77
CA ASN A 94 10.67 8.34 -4.19
C ASN A 94 9.55 7.60 -4.94
N ILE A 95 9.35 6.32 -4.67
CA ILE A 95 8.23 5.55 -5.24
C ILE A 95 6.89 6.17 -4.87
N MET A 96 6.72 6.59 -3.60
CA MET A 96 5.50 7.23 -3.14
C MET A 96 5.25 8.56 -3.87
N ILE A 97 6.26 9.43 -3.97
CA ILE A 97 6.18 10.71 -4.69
C ILE A 97 5.85 10.47 -6.17
N LEU A 98 6.48 9.49 -6.81
CA LEU A 98 6.28 9.18 -8.22
C LEU A 98 4.88 8.63 -8.49
N TYR A 99 4.32 7.84 -7.56
CA TYR A 99 2.92 7.41 -7.60
C TYR A 99 1.96 8.62 -7.53
N TYR A 100 2.20 9.55 -6.61
CA TYR A 100 1.40 10.78 -6.49
C TYR A 100 1.49 11.66 -7.73
N LEU A 101 2.69 11.86 -8.25
CA LEU A 101 2.92 12.62 -9.47
C LEU A 101 2.19 11.97 -10.65
N SER A 102 2.30 10.65 -10.82
CA SER A 102 1.63 9.93 -11.91
C SER A 102 0.09 10.04 -11.83
N LYS A 103 -0.46 9.98 -10.61
CA LYS A 103 -1.91 10.11 -10.37
C LYS A 103 -2.40 11.54 -10.66
N ASN A 104 -1.65 12.55 -10.19
CA ASN A 104 -1.98 13.96 -10.43
C ASN A 104 -1.72 14.40 -11.87
N PHE A 105 -0.69 13.86 -12.54
CA PHE A 105 -0.39 14.17 -13.94
C PHE A 105 -1.50 13.71 -14.88
N LYS A 106 -2.11 12.55 -14.62
CA LYS A 106 -3.34 12.10 -15.33
C LYS A 106 -4.50 13.07 -15.10
N LYS A 107 -4.68 13.58 -13.89
CA LYS A 107 -5.71 14.58 -13.56
C LYS A 107 -5.46 15.92 -14.27
N LEU A 108 -4.21 16.40 -14.27
CA LEU A 108 -3.79 17.65 -14.90
C LEU A 108 -3.86 17.61 -16.43
N THR A 109 -3.43 16.51 -17.06
CA THR A 109 -3.57 16.32 -18.52
C THR A 109 -5.02 16.24 -18.97
N THR A 110 -5.91 15.68 -18.14
CA THR A 110 -7.36 15.67 -18.38
C THR A 110 -7.95 17.07 -18.26
N LEU A 111 -7.58 17.85 -17.23
CA LEU A 111 -8.02 19.24 -17.06
C LEU A 111 -7.53 20.17 -18.18
N ARG A 112 -6.32 19.95 -18.71
CA ARG A 112 -5.76 20.72 -19.83
C ARG A 112 -6.49 20.47 -21.16
N ARG A 113 -7.22 19.36 -21.30
CA ARG A 113 -8.01 19.03 -22.50
C ARG A 113 -9.43 19.59 -22.49
N ILE A 114 -9.91 20.16 -21.37
CA ILE A 114 -11.21 20.84 -21.34
C ILE A 114 -10.95 22.25 -21.91
N PRO A 115 -11.44 22.58 -23.11
CA PRO A 115 -11.35 23.95 -23.59
C PRO A 115 -12.14 24.83 -22.62
N LYS A 116 -11.52 25.94 -22.19
CA LYS A 116 -12.28 27.01 -21.54
C LYS A 116 -13.34 27.47 -22.55
N SER A 117 -14.62 27.22 -22.26
CA SER A 117 -15.72 27.84 -22.99
C SER A 117 -15.80 29.32 -22.65
#